data_AF-A0A7W7HUT0-F1
#
_entry.id   AF-A0A7W7HUT0-F1
#
_cell.length_a   1.000
_cell.length_b   1.000
_cell.length_c   1.000
_cell.angle_alpha   90.00
_cell.angle_beta   90.00
_cell.angle_gamma   90.00
#
_symmetry.space_group_name_H-M   'P 1'
#
loop_
_entity.id
_entity.type
_entity.pdbx_description
1 polymer ?
#
loop_
_entity_poly.entity_id
_entity_poly.type
_entity_poly.pdbx_seq_one_letter_code
_entity_poly.pdbx_strand_id
1 'polypeptide(L)'
;MWHERLRVARRTAGLSLRELAAQVHYSRGHLHDLETGRRNPAAETAARLGVALGADLSLSDEDDRLAWAAEHPSHSEPGAADGQ
;
A
#
# COMPACT_ATOMS: atom_id res chain seq x y z
N MET A 1 6.40 -7.14 8.67
CA MET A 1 7.68 -6.42 8.54
C MET A 1 7.52 -5.03 7.91
N TRP A 2 7.22 -4.86 6.61
CA TRP A 2 7.04 -3.50 6.04
C TRP A 2 5.87 -2.73 6.66
N HIS A 3 4.72 -3.40 6.86
CA HIS A 3 3.55 -2.82 7.52
C HIS A 3 3.82 -2.32 8.95
N GLU A 4 4.71 -2.98 9.70
CA GLU A 4 5.16 -2.54 11.02
C GLU A 4 6.05 -1.30 10.92
N ARG A 5 6.96 -1.25 9.93
CA ARG A 5 7.79 -0.07 9.67
C ARG A 5 6.92 1.15 9.36
N LEU A 6 5.90 0.98 8.51
CA LEU A 6 4.93 2.04 8.20
C LEU A 6 4.23 2.53 9.49
N ARG A 7 3.77 1.60 10.33
CA ARG A 7 3.10 1.94 11.60
C ARG A 7 4.01 2.69 12.57
N VAL A 8 5.27 2.26 12.68
CA VAL A 8 6.27 2.92 13.52
C VAL A 8 6.57 4.32 12.97
N ALA A 9 6.86 4.45 11.68
CA ALA A 9 7.15 5.73 11.03
C ALA A 9 5.98 6.73 11.21
N ARG A 10 4.75 6.28 11.00
CA ARG A 10 3.55 7.09 11.21
C ARG A 10 3.41 7.57 12.66
N ARG A 11 3.69 6.70 13.63
CA ARG A 11 3.65 7.06 15.06
C ARG A 11 4.77 8.02 15.43
N THR A 12 5.97 7.84 14.90
CA THR A 12 7.12 8.74 15.11
C THR A 12 6.83 10.13 14.54
N ALA A 13 6.14 10.20 13.39
CA ALA A 13 5.67 11.46 12.81
C ALA A 13 4.49 12.09 13.59
N GLY A 14 3.94 11.41 14.60
CA GLY A 14 2.80 11.89 15.38
C GLY A 14 1.46 11.89 14.61
N LEU A 15 1.39 11.19 13.48
CA LEU A 15 0.25 11.26 12.57
C LEU A 15 -0.78 10.15 12.84
N SER A 16 -2.05 10.51 12.78
CA SER A 16 -3.15 9.54 12.71
C SER A 16 -3.26 8.97 11.29
N LEU A 17 -3.88 7.80 11.16
CA LEU A 17 -4.20 7.19 9.86
C LEU A 17 -4.99 8.15 8.94
N ARG A 18 -5.89 8.96 9.52
CA ARG A 18 -6.69 9.96 8.78
C ARG A 18 -5.83 11.14 8.30
N GLU A 19 -4.86 11.56 9.08
CA GLU A 19 -3.97 12.67 8.76
C GLU A 19 -2.97 12.25 7.69
N LEU A 20 -2.40 11.05 7.82
CA LEU A 20 -1.57 10.46 6.78
C LEU A 20 -2.36 10.32 5.48
N ALA A 21 -3.58 9.75 5.53
CA ALA A 21 -4.48 9.62 4.38
C ALA A 21 -4.71 10.95 3.66
N ALA A 22 -4.93 12.04 4.41
CA ALA A 22 -5.10 13.36 3.84
C ALA A 22 -3.82 13.89 3.16
N GLN A 23 -2.63 13.60 3.71
CA GLN A 23 -1.35 14.05 3.16
C GLN A 23 -0.94 13.31 1.88
N VAL A 24 -1.15 12.00 1.82
CA VAL A 24 -0.78 11.19 0.65
C VAL A 24 -1.94 10.98 -0.33
N HIS A 25 -3.07 11.65 -0.11
CA HIS A 25 -4.29 11.55 -0.90
C HIS A 25 -4.81 10.10 -1.07
N TYR A 26 -4.56 9.25 -0.08
CA TYR A 26 -5.10 7.88 -0.04
C TYR A 26 -6.29 7.78 0.90
N SER A 27 -7.11 6.76 0.68
CA SER A 27 -8.22 6.48 1.60
C SER A 27 -7.70 5.87 2.91
N ARG A 28 -8.31 6.24 4.04
CA ARG A 28 -8.00 5.63 5.36
C ARG A 28 -8.05 4.11 5.31
N GLY A 29 -9.05 3.54 4.63
CA GLY A 29 -9.20 2.09 4.48
C GLY A 29 -8.00 1.45 3.77
N HIS A 30 -7.51 2.10 2.70
CA HIS A 30 -6.32 1.66 1.98
C HIS A 30 -5.10 1.62 2.90
N LEU A 31 -4.83 2.70 3.66
CA LEU A 31 -3.70 2.74 4.59
C LEU A 31 -3.82 1.72 5.73
N HIS A 32 -5.03 1.47 6.23
CA HIS A 32 -5.26 0.43 7.23
C HIS A 32 -4.95 -0.96 6.67
N ASP A 33 -5.35 -1.24 5.43
CA ASP A 33 -5.08 -2.50 4.77
C ASP A 33 -3.57 -2.75 4.61
N LEU A 34 -2.83 -1.69 4.26
CA LEU A 34 -1.37 -1.68 4.22
C LEU A 34 -0.73 -1.91 5.60
N GLU A 35 -1.16 -1.17 6.64
CA GLU A 35 -0.64 -1.31 8.01
C GLU A 35 -0.98 -2.66 8.67
N THR A 36 -2.01 -3.34 8.18
CA THR A 36 -2.42 -4.68 8.67
C THR A 36 -1.88 -5.82 7.81
N GLY A 37 -1.16 -5.51 6.72
CA GLY A 37 -0.63 -6.51 5.79
C GLY A 37 -1.70 -7.27 5.01
N ARG A 38 -2.94 -6.75 4.96
CA ARG A 38 -4.00 -7.31 4.12
C ARG A 38 -3.77 -7.02 2.64
N ARG A 39 -3.08 -5.91 2.35
CA ARG A 39 -2.65 -5.51 1.01
C ARG A 39 -1.21 -5.06 1.07
N ASN A 40 -0.46 -5.36 0.01
CA ASN A 40 0.88 -4.84 -0.14
C ASN A 40 0.86 -3.47 -0.84
N PRO A 41 1.75 -2.54 -0.46
CA PRO A 41 1.93 -1.29 -1.18
C PRO A 41 2.65 -1.54 -2.52
N ALA A 42 2.34 -0.74 -3.53
CA ALA A 42 3.22 -0.62 -4.70
C ALA A 42 4.52 0.10 -4.30
N ALA A 43 5.61 -0.11 -5.06
CA ALA A 43 6.88 0.59 -4.85
C ALA A 43 6.70 2.12 -4.84
N GLU A 44 5.84 2.66 -5.72
CA GLU A 44 5.52 4.09 -5.77
C GLU A 44 4.76 4.55 -4.51
N THR A 45 3.81 3.75 -4.02
CA THR A 45 3.07 4.04 -2.78
C THR A 45 3.99 4.05 -1.57
N ALA A 46 4.89 3.06 -1.49
CA ALA A 46 5.85 2.96 -0.42
C ALA A 46 6.82 4.16 -0.41
N ALA A 47 7.30 4.58 -1.58
CA ALA A 47 8.11 5.78 -1.72
C ALA A 47 7.36 7.05 -1.32
N ARG A 48 6.11 7.24 -1.78
CA ARG A 48 5.29 8.41 -1.39
C ARG A 48 5.04 8.46 0.11
N LEU A 49 4.72 7.32 0.72
CA LEU A 49 4.52 7.22 2.17
C LEU A 49 5.81 7.53 2.92
N GLY A 50 6.95 7.03 2.45
CA GLY A 50 8.26 7.33 3.01
C GLY A 50 8.57 8.82 2.99
N VAL A 51 8.34 9.49 1.86
CA VAL A 51 8.52 10.95 1.72
C VAL A 51 7.59 11.72 2.65
N ALA A 52 6.31 11.37 2.71
CA ALA A 52 5.34 12.05 3.58
C ALA A 52 5.64 11.86 5.08
N LEU A 53 6.22 10.73 5.45
CA LEU A 53 6.58 10.40 6.83
C LEU A 53 8.02 10.78 7.20
N GLY A 54 8.84 11.23 6.23
CA GLY A 54 10.27 11.47 6.42
C GLY A 54 11.04 10.20 6.80
N ALA A 55 10.59 9.03 6.35
CA ALA A 55 11.17 7.74 6.71
C ALA A 55 11.53 6.93 5.46
N ASP A 56 12.59 6.13 5.54
CA ASP A 56 12.89 5.14 4.51
C ASP A 56 11.89 3.97 4.60
N LEU A 57 10.96 3.94 3.66
CA LEU A 57 9.96 2.88 3.48
C LEU A 57 10.14 2.17 2.14
N SER A 58 11.36 2.15 1.59
CA SER A 58 11.66 1.43 0.36
C SER A 58 11.28 -0.06 0.48
N LEU A 59 10.65 -0.59 -0.57
CA LEU A 59 10.36 -2.02 -0.68
C LEU A 59 11.64 -2.78 -1.02
N SER A 60 11.82 -3.93 -0.40
CA SER A 60 12.80 -4.91 -0.85
C SER A 60 12.22 -5.70 -2.03
N ASP A 61 13.05 -6.33 -2.86
CA ASP A 61 12.63 -7.14 -4.02
C ASP A 61 11.54 -8.17 -3.66
N GLU A 62 11.66 -8.80 -2.49
CA GLU A 62 10.67 -9.75 -1.96
C GLU A 62 9.29 -9.08 -1.71
N ASP A 63 9.30 -7.86 -1.18
CA ASP A 63 8.09 -7.08 -0.87
C ASP A 63 7.44 -6.57 -2.18
N ASP A 64 8.24 -6.23 -3.19
CA ASP A 64 7.76 -5.90 -4.53
C ASP A 64 7.07 -7.09 -5.22
N ARG A 65 7.66 -8.31 -5.12
CA ARG A 65 7.01 -9.53 -5.63
C ARG A 65 5.68 -9.84 -4.94
N LEU A 66 5.60 -9.64 -3.63
CA LEU A 66 4.37 -9.80 -2.86
C LEU A 66 3.31 -8.74 -3.24
N ALA A 67 3.75 -7.52 -3.56
CA ALA A 67 2.87 -6.47 -4.06
C ALA A 67 2.28 -6.77 -5.43
N TRP A 68 3.12 -7.18 -6.36
CA TRP A 68 2.67 -7.56 -7.70
C TRP A 68 1.61 -8.68 -7.65
N ALA A 69 1.80 -9.67 -6.77
CA ALA A 69 0.83 -10.76 -6.57
C ALA A 69 -0.48 -10.31 -5.91
N ALA A 70 -0.45 -9.29 -5.04
CA ALA A 70 -1.64 -8.77 -4.36
C ALA A 70 -2.46 -7.79 -5.23
N GLU A 71 -1.81 -7.08 -6.16
CA GLU A 71 -2.46 -6.16 -7.11
C GLU A 71 -3.02 -6.86 -8.35
N HIS A 72 -2.52 -8.06 -8.67
CA HIS A 72 -3.04 -8.93 -9.72
C HIS A 72 -3.65 -10.22 -9.12
N PRO A 73 -4.78 -10.13 -8.38
CA PRO A 73 -5.57 -11.32 -8.14
C PRO A 73 -6.01 -11.83 -9.52
N SER A 74 -5.71 -13.10 -9.81
CA SER A 74 -6.09 -13.81 -11.04
C SER A 74 -7.25 -13.14 -11.75
N HIS A 75 -7.02 -12.72 -13.00
CA HIS A 75 -8.09 -12.36 -13.92
C HIS A 75 -8.99 -13.59 -14.08
N SER A 76 -9.98 -13.74 -13.21
CA SER A 76 -11.22 -14.41 -13.59
C SER A 76 -11.97 -13.37 -14.40
N GLU A 77 -11.76 -13.45 -15.70
CA GLU A 77 -12.60 -12.88 -16.73
C GLU A 77 -13.85 -13.80 -16.78
N PRO A 78 -15.07 -13.37 -16.42
CA PRO A 78 -16.26 -14.04 -16.93
C PRO A 78 -16.83 -13.21 -18.06
N GLY A 79 -16.59 -13.66 -19.29
CA GLY A 79 -17.50 -13.40 -20.40
C GLY A 79 -16.88 -12.66 -21.59
N ALA A 80 -16.08 -13.37 -22.37
CA ALA A 80 -16.27 -13.28 -23.81
C ALA A 80 -17.58 -14.01 -24.17
N ALA A 81 -18.52 -13.33 -24.81
CA ALA A 81 -19.43 -13.93 -25.80
C ALA A 81 -20.16 -12.82 -26.58
N ASP A 82 -19.81 -12.73 -27.87
CA ASP A 82 -20.62 -12.44 -29.08
C ASP A 82 -21.84 -11.51 -28.98
N GLY A 83 -22.04 -10.51 -29.84
CA GLY A 83 -21.76 -10.54 -31.28
C GLY A 83 -22.92 -11.13 -32.08
N GLN A 84 -24.10 -10.48 -32.10
CA GLN A 84 -24.98 -10.33 -33.28
C GLN A 84 -26.17 -9.42 -33.01
#